data_AF-A0A349TC59-F1
#
_entry.id   AF-A0A349TC59-F1
#
_cell.length_a   1.000
_cell.length_b   1.000
_cell.length_c   1.000
_cell.angle_alpha   90.00
_cell.angle_beta   90.00
_cell.angle_gamma   90.00
#
_symmetry.space_group_name_H-M   'P 1'
#
loop_
_entity.id
_entity.type
_entity.pdbx_description
1 polymer ?
#
loop_
_entity_poly.entity_id
_entity_poly.type
_entity_poly.pdbx_seq_one_letter_code
_entity_poly.pdbx_strand_id
1 'polypeptide(L)'
;GRRGAGRGLSRRDLRRSIGRVPRGREELLSRVNRWVNQRITYRDDIQLDGRRDYWADARKTLRRGMGDCEDYAILKMQMLAAAGVDRDDMMLTLLRDTTRRLDHAVLLVRDGADWVMLDLQSDNVVPAAADYGYRPVMSFSESSSWIHGRKRQKPRTIRVAYSNR
;
A
#
# COMPACT_ATOMS: atom_id res chain seq x y z
N GLY A 1 -18.91 -20.67 -16.64
CA GLY A 1 -18.74 -20.73 -15.18
C GLY A 1 -17.68 -19.75 -14.73
N ARG A 2 -18.07 -18.66 -14.05
CA ARG A 2 -17.14 -17.67 -13.48
C ARG A 2 -16.73 -18.14 -12.09
N ARG A 3 -15.51 -18.66 -11.96
CA ARG A 3 -14.92 -19.01 -10.66
C ARG A 3 -14.74 -17.71 -9.86
N GLY A 4 -15.23 -17.70 -8.63
CA GLY A 4 -15.51 -16.51 -7.84
C GLY A 4 -14.27 -15.71 -7.46
N ALA A 5 -14.24 -14.44 -7.87
CA ALA A 5 -13.46 -13.41 -7.21
C ALA A 5 -13.91 -13.35 -5.74
N GLY A 6 -12.97 -13.49 -4.81
CA GLY A 6 -13.25 -13.37 -3.37
C GLY A 6 -13.90 -12.02 -3.11
N ARG A 7 -15.12 -12.01 -2.57
CA ARG A 7 -15.82 -10.77 -2.22
C ARG A 7 -14.96 -9.99 -1.22
N GLY A 8 -14.58 -8.76 -1.56
CA GLY A 8 -13.88 -7.83 -0.66
C GLY A 8 -14.63 -7.55 0.64
N LEU A 9 -14.05 -6.73 1.52
CA LEU A 9 -14.71 -6.37 2.79
C LEU A 9 -16.06 -5.68 2.53
N SER A 10 -17.09 -6.10 3.25
CA SER A 10 -18.41 -5.48 3.16
C SER A 10 -18.53 -4.28 4.10
N ARG A 11 -19.49 -3.38 3.85
CA ARG A 11 -19.86 -2.32 4.81
C ARG A 11 -20.19 -2.87 6.20
N ARG A 12 -20.72 -4.09 6.28
CA ARG A 12 -21.02 -4.76 7.55
C ARG A 12 -19.74 -5.12 8.30
N ASP A 13 -18.75 -5.67 7.59
CA ASP A 13 -17.44 -5.99 8.19
C ASP A 13 -16.75 -4.72 8.70
N LEU A 14 -16.75 -3.66 7.89
CA LEU A 14 -16.21 -2.35 8.28
C LEU A 14 -16.89 -1.81 9.56
N ARG A 15 -18.22 -1.81 9.62
CA ARG A 15 -18.96 -1.30 10.80
C ARG A 15 -18.73 -2.14 12.06
N ARG A 16 -18.45 -3.44 11.92
CA ARG A 16 -18.05 -4.29 13.04
C ARG A 16 -16.66 -3.94 13.55
N SER A 17 -15.76 -3.52 12.65
CA SER A 17 -14.40 -3.10 12.99
C SER A 17 -14.36 -1.72 13.65
N ILE A 18 -14.84 -0.68 12.95
CA ILE A 18 -14.65 0.73 13.34
C ILE A 18 -15.92 1.42 13.87
N GLY A 19 -17.00 0.67 14.05
CA GLY A 19 -18.28 1.21 14.50
C GLY A 19 -18.95 2.09 13.45
N ARG A 20 -19.38 3.30 13.86
CA ARG A 20 -19.94 4.29 12.93
C ARG A 20 -18.86 4.74 11.96
N VAL A 21 -19.13 4.59 10.66
CA VAL A 21 -18.25 5.07 9.59
C VAL A 21 -18.30 6.61 9.58
N PRO A 22 -17.16 7.31 9.68
CA PRO A 22 -17.08 8.76 9.51
C PRO A 22 -17.65 9.23 8.18
N ARG A 23 -18.16 10.47 8.14
CA ARG A 23 -18.63 11.11 6.90
C ARG A 23 -17.53 11.91 6.21
N GLY A 24 -16.58 12.47 6.96
CA GLY A 24 -15.44 13.20 6.41
C GLY A 24 -14.33 12.26 5.93
N ARG A 25 -13.67 12.61 4.82
CA ARG A 25 -12.57 11.83 4.22
C ARG A 25 -11.39 11.72 5.19
N GLU A 26 -10.87 12.84 5.67
CA GLU A 26 -9.74 12.88 6.62
C GLU A 26 -9.98 12.03 7.89
N GLU A 27 -11.15 12.19 8.54
CA GLU A 27 -11.52 11.41 9.74
C GLU A 27 -11.61 9.91 9.42
N LEU A 28 -12.17 9.56 8.26
CA LEU A 28 -12.26 8.17 7.81
C LEU A 28 -10.86 7.56 7.60
N LEU A 29 -9.97 8.27 6.89
CA LEU A 29 -8.60 7.81 6.63
C LEU A 29 -7.85 7.61 7.94
N SER A 30 -7.91 8.59 8.84
CA SER A 30 -7.28 8.53 10.15
C SER A 30 -7.82 7.39 11.01
N ARG A 31 -9.14 7.18 11.02
CA ARG A 31 -9.77 6.10 11.79
C ARG A 31 -9.39 4.73 11.26
N VAL A 32 -9.39 4.54 9.94
CA VAL A 32 -9.00 3.26 9.33
C VAL A 32 -7.51 2.99 9.56
N ASN A 33 -6.64 3.97 9.34
CA ASN A 33 -5.20 3.83 9.53
C ASN A 33 -4.87 3.37 10.96
N ARG A 34 -5.33 4.15 11.94
CA ARG A 34 -5.10 3.88 13.36
C ARG A 34 -5.70 2.55 13.79
N TRP A 35 -6.93 2.25 13.37
CA TRP A 35 -7.58 1.00 13.77
C TRP A 35 -6.83 -0.23 13.26
N VAL A 36 -6.38 -0.22 12.00
CA VAL A 36 -5.61 -1.33 11.44
C VAL A 36 -4.27 -1.48 12.16
N ASN A 37 -3.55 -0.36 12.37
CA ASN A 37 -2.26 -0.37 13.04
C ASN A 37 -2.33 -0.95 14.46
N GLN A 38 -3.42 -0.67 15.17
CA GLN A 38 -3.62 -1.13 16.55
C GLN A 38 -4.19 -2.56 16.63
N ARG A 39 -4.95 -3.00 15.62
CA ARG A 39 -5.69 -4.27 15.69
C ARG A 39 -4.95 -5.44 15.09
N ILE A 40 -4.06 -5.19 14.14
CA ILE A 40 -3.26 -6.21 13.48
C ILE A 40 -1.90 -6.27 14.16
N THR A 41 -1.42 -7.49 14.39
CA THR A 41 -0.07 -7.76 14.90
C THR A 41 0.88 -7.97 13.74
N TYR A 42 1.95 -7.18 13.68
CA TYR A 42 2.97 -7.35 12.65
C TYR A 42 3.63 -8.72 12.77
N ARG A 43 3.66 -9.47 11.66
CA ARG A 43 4.38 -10.73 11.52
C ARG A 43 5.03 -10.73 10.15
N ASP A 44 6.35 -10.79 10.13
CA ASP A 44 7.12 -10.93 8.91
C ASP A 44 6.95 -12.36 8.40
N ASP A 45 6.25 -12.54 7.28
CA ASP A 45 6.34 -13.77 6.51
C ASP A 45 7.50 -13.57 5.52
N ILE A 46 8.60 -14.29 5.73
CA ILE A 46 9.75 -14.27 4.81
C ILE A 46 9.24 -14.67 3.42
N GLN A 47 9.21 -13.68 2.52
CA GLN A 47 9.12 -13.78 1.06
C GLN A 47 7.98 -14.66 0.54
N LEU A 48 6.82 -14.08 0.22
CA LEU A 48 5.89 -14.73 -0.69
C LEU A 48 5.33 -13.77 -1.75
N ASP A 49 5.97 -13.88 -2.91
CA ASP A 49 5.38 -13.67 -4.23
C ASP A 49 4.92 -12.25 -4.55
N GLY A 50 5.68 -11.58 -5.43
CA GLY A 50 5.18 -10.51 -6.31
C GLY A 50 4.10 -10.98 -7.29
N ARG A 51 3.19 -11.85 -6.84
CA ARG A 51 2.05 -12.36 -7.60
C ARG A 51 0.87 -11.44 -7.44
N ARG A 52 0.28 -11.18 -8.60
CA ARG A 52 -0.89 -10.36 -8.86
C ARG A 52 -2.19 -11.01 -8.36
N ASP A 53 -2.23 -11.47 -7.11
CA ASP A 53 -3.51 -11.70 -6.45
C ASP A 53 -3.79 -10.50 -5.56
N TYR A 54 -4.15 -9.39 -6.21
CA TYR A 54 -4.53 -8.12 -5.59
C TYR A 54 -5.76 -8.22 -4.65
N TRP A 55 -6.31 -9.44 -4.52
CA TRP A 55 -7.43 -9.86 -3.67
C TRP A 55 -6.99 -10.73 -2.48
N ALA A 56 -5.68 -10.93 -2.28
CA ALA A 56 -5.14 -11.75 -1.20
C ALA A 56 -5.74 -11.31 0.14
N ASP A 57 -6.36 -12.29 0.80
CA ASP A 57 -7.59 -12.20 1.58
C ASP A 57 -7.55 -11.19 2.74
N ALA A 58 -7.93 -9.92 2.51
CA ALA A 58 -8.07 -8.92 3.60
C ALA A 58 -8.99 -9.40 4.75
N ARG A 59 -9.95 -10.29 4.46
CA ARG A 59 -10.76 -10.91 5.52
C ARG A 59 -9.96 -11.92 6.33
N LYS A 60 -8.98 -12.63 5.75
CA LYS A 60 -8.03 -13.48 6.47
C LYS A 60 -7.16 -12.65 7.40
N THR A 61 -6.58 -11.54 6.93
CA THR A 61 -5.81 -10.61 7.78
C THR A 61 -6.68 -10.12 8.93
N LEU A 62 -7.91 -9.67 8.64
CA LEU A 62 -8.89 -9.24 9.64
C LEU A 62 -9.25 -10.35 10.64
N ARG A 63 -9.49 -11.59 10.18
CA ARG A 63 -9.85 -12.74 11.03
C ARG A 63 -8.66 -13.20 11.90
N ARG A 64 -7.46 -13.27 11.33
CA ARG A 64 -6.25 -13.74 12.02
C ARG A 64 -5.70 -12.69 12.97
N GLY A 65 -5.93 -11.41 12.70
CA GLY A 65 -5.37 -10.30 13.48
C GLY A 65 -3.86 -10.17 13.35
N MET A 66 -3.28 -10.66 12.26
CA MET A 66 -1.85 -10.62 11.98
C MET A 66 -1.59 -10.53 10.48
N GLY A 67 -0.47 -9.91 10.11
CA GLY A 67 0.01 -9.75 8.74
C GLY A 67 1.31 -8.92 8.69
N ASP A 68 1.89 -8.79 7.51
CA ASP A 68 3.09 -7.98 7.25
C ASP A 68 2.75 -6.60 6.65
N CYS A 69 3.71 -5.93 6.01
CA CYS A 69 3.47 -4.59 5.47
C CYS A 69 2.41 -4.54 4.35
N GLU A 70 2.33 -5.55 3.49
CA GLU A 70 1.40 -5.55 2.36
C GLU A 70 -0.02 -5.87 2.82
N ASP A 71 -0.14 -6.77 3.80
CA ASP A 71 -1.39 -7.10 4.48
C ASP A 71 -2.05 -5.86 5.11
N TYR A 72 -1.27 -4.99 5.75
CA TYR A 72 -1.77 -3.75 6.34
C TYR A 72 -2.29 -2.81 5.27
N ALA A 73 -1.52 -2.60 4.20
CA ALA A 73 -1.90 -1.69 3.13
C ALA A 73 -3.17 -2.17 2.39
N ILE A 74 -3.26 -3.48 2.10
CA ILE A 74 -4.42 -4.11 1.47
C ILE A 74 -5.64 -4.03 2.38
N LEU A 75 -5.50 -4.33 3.68
CA LEU A 75 -6.62 -4.24 4.62
C LEU A 75 -7.17 -2.82 4.72
N LYS A 76 -6.29 -1.81 4.82
CA LYS A 76 -6.69 -0.38 4.83
C LYS A 76 -7.45 -0.04 3.54
N MET A 77 -6.93 -0.42 2.37
CA MET A 77 -7.57 -0.17 1.07
C MET A 77 -8.98 -0.79 1.01
N GLN A 78 -9.13 -2.04 1.45
CA GLN A 78 -10.41 -2.74 1.42
C GLN A 78 -11.42 -2.16 2.41
N MET A 79 -10.96 -1.69 3.57
CA MET A 79 -11.81 -0.99 4.54
C MET A 79 -12.30 0.36 3.99
N LEU A 80 -11.44 1.10 3.29
CA LEU A 80 -11.80 2.37 2.65
C LEU A 80 -12.74 2.17 1.45
N ALA A 81 -12.49 1.15 0.61
CA ALA A 81 -13.42 0.75 -0.44
C ALA A 81 -14.79 0.38 0.13
N ALA A 82 -14.83 -0.37 1.24
CA ALA A 82 -16.07 -0.71 1.94
C ALA A 82 -16.75 0.54 2.52
N ALA A 83 -16.00 1.59 2.87
CA ALA A 83 -16.57 2.87 3.31
C ALA A 83 -17.18 3.67 2.16
N GLY A 84 -16.77 3.40 0.91
CA GLY A 84 -17.21 4.07 -0.31
C GLY A 84 -16.15 4.99 -0.92
N VAL A 85 -14.88 4.90 -0.51
CA VAL A 85 -13.76 5.56 -1.20
C VAL A 85 -13.53 4.85 -2.54
N ASP A 86 -13.41 5.62 -3.61
CA ASP A 86 -13.15 5.07 -4.93
C ASP A 86 -11.79 4.37 -4.97
N ARG A 87 -11.69 3.24 -5.67
CA ARG A 87 -10.41 2.53 -5.82
C ARG A 87 -9.46 3.24 -6.76
N ASP A 88 -9.95 4.08 -7.66
CA ASP A 88 -9.12 4.95 -8.48
C ASP A 88 -8.48 6.09 -7.66
N ASP A 89 -9.04 6.40 -6.47
CA ASP A 89 -8.43 7.30 -5.48
C ASP A 89 -7.38 6.61 -4.61
N MET A 90 -7.05 5.34 -4.87
CA MET A 90 -6.18 4.54 -4.01
C MET A 90 -5.04 3.90 -4.80
N MET A 91 -3.86 3.86 -4.18
CA MET A 91 -2.67 3.27 -4.79
C MET A 91 -1.85 2.51 -3.75
N LEU A 92 -1.72 1.19 -3.92
CA LEU A 92 -0.73 0.42 -3.15
C LEU A 92 0.64 0.69 -3.74
N THR A 93 1.59 1.04 -2.88
CA THR A 93 2.94 1.41 -3.29
C THR A 93 3.96 0.54 -2.57
N LEU A 94 4.71 -0.24 -3.35
CA LEU A 94 5.90 -0.94 -2.89
C LEU A 94 7.09 0.01 -2.99
N LEU A 95 7.88 0.10 -1.92
CA LEU A 95 8.98 1.04 -1.81
C LEU A 95 10.16 0.46 -1.04
N ARG A 96 11.32 1.09 -1.18
CA ARG A 96 12.49 0.86 -0.33
C ARG A 96 12.53 1.92 0.76
N ASP A 97 12.50 1.52 2.02
CA ASP A 97 12.87 2.36 3.14
C ASP A 97 14.40 2.49 3.15
N THR A 98 14.91 3.68 2.84
CA THR A 98 16.36 3.93 2.74
C THR A 98 17.02 4.13 4.09
N THR A 99 16.25 4.48 5.11
CA THR A 99 16.72 4.64 6.49
C THR A 99 16.94 3.26 7.12
N ARG A 100 15.95 2.35 6.98
CA ARG A 100 15.99 0.99 7.54
C ARG A 100 16.60 -0.05 6.60
N ARG A 101 16.75 0.29 5.32
CA ARG A 101 17.27 -0.58 4.24
C ARG A 101 16.41 -1.83 4.00
N LEU A 102 15.09 -1.71 4.16
CA LEU A 102 14.12 -2.80 3.98
C LEU A 102 13.10 -2.46 2.90
N ASP A 103 12.53 -3.49 2.28
CA ASP A 103 11.35 -3.31 1.44
C ASP A 103 10.13 -3.05 2.33
N HIS A 104 9.20 -2.25 1.83
CA HIS A 104 8.02 -1.82 2.58
C HIS A 104 6.84 -1.58 1.63
N ALA A 105 5.63 -1.64 2.18
CA ALA A 105 4.40 -1.38 1.46
C ALA A 105 3.55 -0.34 2.21
N VAL A 106 3.01 0.62 1.46
CA VAL A 106 2.13 1.66 1.97
C VAL A 106 0.90 1.82 1.08
N LEU A 107 -0.16 2.42 1.62
CA LEU A 107 -1.32 2.83 0.85
C LEU A 107 -1.30 4.35 0.68
N LEU A 108 -1.31 4.81 -0.57
CA LEU A 108 -1.57 6.20 -0.91
C LEU A 108 -3.05 6.38 -1.24
N VAL A 109 -3.65 7.46 -0.74
CA VAL A 109 -5.06 7.79 -0.97
C VAL A 109 -5.19 9.25 -1.34
N ARG A 110 -6.03 9.56 -2.32
CA ARG A 110 -6.37 10.94 -2.67
C ARG A 110 -7.29 11.55 -1.61
N ASP A 111 -6.96 12.73 -1.13
CA ASP A 111 -7.79 13.55 -0.25
C ASP A 111 -7.87 14.97 -0.83
N GLY A 112 -9.02 15.31 -1.43
CA GLY A 112 -9.15 16.51 -2.25
C GLY A 112 -8.23 16.47 -3.47
N ALA A 113 -7.34 17.47 -3.58
CA ALA A 113 -6.36 17.56 -4.66
C ALA A 113 -5.05 16.82 -4.37
N ASP A 114 -4.81 16.46 -3.11
CA ASP A 114 -3.53 15.95 -2.63
C ASP A 114 -3.56 14.43 -2.44
N TRP A 115 -2.38 13.85 -2.34
CA TRP A 115 -2.18 12.46 -1.93
C TRP A 115 -1.67 12.40 -0.50
N VAL A 116 -2.25 11.51 0.29
CA VAL A 116 -1.81 11.21 1.64
C VAL A 116 -1.40 9.74 1.74
N MET A 117 -0.52 9.44 2.70
CA MET A 117 0.06 8.13 2.95
C MET A 117 -0.47 7.56 4.25
N LEU A 118 -0.94 6.32 4.17
CA LEU A 118 -1.33 5.47 5.30
C LEU A 118 -0.28 4.37 5.45
N ASP A 119 0.47 4.42 6.54
CA ASP A 119 1.61 3.54 6.82
C ASP A 119 1.36 2.74 8.11
N LEU A 120 1.85 1.50 8.19
CA LEU A 120 1.86 0.74 9.45
C LEU A 120 2.81 1.36 10.48
N GLN A 121 3.84 2.08 10.03
CA GLN A 121 4.86 2.67 10.90
C GLN A 121 4.38 3.93 11.64
N SER A 122 3.23 4.49 11.28
CA SER A 122 2.68 5.71 11.87
C SER A 122 1.15 5.68 11.90
N ASP A 123 0.56 5.99 13.06
CA ASP A 123 -0.89 6.18 13.19
C ASP A 123 -1.37 7.49 12.54
N ASN A 124 -0.46 8.42 12.27
CA ASN A 124 -0.77 9.66 11.55
C ASN A 124 -0.86 9.39 10.05
N VAL A 125 -1.91 9.92 9.44
CA VAL A 125 -2.00 10.08 7.98
C VAL A 125 -1.17 11.30 7.61
N VAL A 126 -0.26 11.15 6.66
CA VAL A 126 0.72 12.19 6.35
C VAL A 126 0.72 12.53 4.85
N PRO A 127 1.13 13.74 4.44
CA PRO A 127 1.23 14.09 3.02
C PRO A 127 2.19 13.15 2.28
N ALA A 128 1.78 12.57 1.17
CA ALA A 128 2.60 11.61 0.41
C ALA A 128 3.83 12.26 -0.25
N ALA A 129 3.82 13.59 -0.43
CA ALA A 129 4.89 14.33 -1.09
C ALA A 129 6.08 14.68 -0.19
N ALA A 130 5.97 14.49 1.14
CA ALA A 130 7.08 14.79 2.04
C ALA A 130 8.18 13.71 1.98
N ASP A 131 9.40 14.07 2.39
CA ASP A 131 10.52 13.14 2.42
C ASP A 131 10.54 12.33 3.72
N TYR A 132 10.24 11.03 3.61
CA TYR A 132 10.29 10.07 4.70
C TYR A 132 11.46 9.08 4.56
N GLY A 133 12.40 9.34 3.64
CA GLY A 133 13.43 8.36 3.28
C GLY A 133 12.88 7.16 2.52
N TYR A 134 11.72 7.30 1.88
CA TYR A 134 11.07 6.24 1.09
C TYR A 134 11.34 6.42 -0.40
N ARG A 135 11.67 5.32 -1.08
CA ARG A 135 11.87 5.28 -2.52
C ARG A 135 10.87 4.34 -3.18
N PRO A 136 9.81 4.86 -3.83
CA PRO A 136 8.85 4.05 -4.57
C PRO A 136 9.57 3.18 -5.62
N VAL A 137 9.16 1.92 -5.70
CA VAL A 137 9.63 0.95 -6.71
C VAL A 137 8.50 0.62 -7.67
N MET A 138 7.31 0.33 -7.14
CA MET A 138 6.14 0.00 -7.94
C MET A 138 4.89 0.55 -7.28
N SER A 139 3.90 0.90 -8.08
CA SER A 139 2.60 1.32 -7.56
C SER A 139 1.47 0.77 -8.42
N PHE A 140 0.35 0.49 -7.78
CA PHE A 140 -0.79 -0.19 -8.39
C PHE A 140 -2.07 0.49 -7.94
N SER A 141 -2.98 0.77 -8.88
CA SER A 141 -4.36 1.16 -8.64
C SER A 141 -5.30 0.12 -9.28
N GLU A 142 -6.62 0.30 -9.16
CA GLU A 142 -7.62 -0.57 -9.80
C GLU A 142 -7.43 -0.68 -11.32
N SER A 143 -7.08 0.44 -11.96
CA SER A 143 -7.07 0.60 -13.41
C SER A 143 -5.66 0.60 -14.03
N SER A 144 -4.60 0.66 -13.22
CA SER A 144 -3.24 0.90 -13.73
C SER A 144 -2.13 0.47 -12.79
N SER A 145 -0.93 0.25 -13.35
CA SER A 145 0.28 -0.04 -12.59
C SER A 145 1.46 0.76 -13.13
N TRP A 146 2.30 1.29 -12.25
CA TRP A 146 3.48 2.10 -12.58
C TRP A 146 4.74 1.47 -11.99
N ILE A 147 5.82 1.44 -12.77
CA ILE A 147 7.16 1.06 -12.30
C ILE A 147 7.98 2.33 -12.17
N HIS A 148 8.52 2.59 -10.98
CA HIS A 148 9.33 3.75 -10.69
C HIS A 148 10.79 3.42 -10.94
N GLY A 149 11.35 4.03 -11.99
CA GLY A 149 12.76 3.89 -12.35
C GLY A 149 13.46 5.24 -12.33
N ARG A 150 14.73 5.28 -11.89
CA ARG A 150 15.59 6.44 -12.18
C ARG A 150 15.84 6.52 -13.68
N LYS A 151 15.72 7.72 -14.29
CA LYS A 151 16.43 7.99 -15.54
C LYS A 151 17.91 7.72 -15.26
N ARG A 152 18.49 6.68 -15.87
CA ARG A 152 19.93 6.47 -15.84
C ARG A 152 20.59 7.73 -16.44
N GLN A 153 21.44 8.42 -15.68
CA GLN A 153 22.43 9.30 -16.31
C GLN A 153 23.18 8.44 -17.33
N LYS A 154 23.31 8.91 -18.58
CA LYS A 154 24.02 8.19 -19.64
C LYS A 154 25.37 7.72 -19.07
N PRO A 155 25.68 6.40 -19.10
CA PRO A 155 26.99 5.96 -18.63
C PRO A 155 28.05 6.71 -19.43
N ARG A 156 29.02 7.32 -18.74
CA ARG A 156 30.22 7.85 -19.42
C ARG A 156 30.83 6.67 -20.15
N THR A 157 30.89 6.74 -21.47
CA THR A 157 31.53 5.73 -22.30
C THR A 157 32.98 5.58 -21.84
N ILE A 158 33.28 4.52 -21.08
CA ILE A 158 34.66 4.09 -20.89
C ILE A 158 35.06 3.45 -22.21
N ARG A 159 35.79 4.19 -23.04
CA ARG A 159 36.47 3.61 -24.20
C ARG A 159 37.66 2.80 -23.67
N VAL A 160 37.50 1.48 -23.59
CA VAL A 160 38.63 0.58 -23.44
C VAL A 160 39.21 0.36 -24.83
N ALA A 161 40.40 0.90 -25.08
CA ALA A 161 41.15 0.62 -26.30
C ALA A 161 41.85 -0.74 -26.14
N TYR A 162 41.53 -1.69 -27.01
CA TYR A 162 42.34 -2.90 -27.17
C TYR A 162 43.39 -2.64 -28.25
N SER A 163 44.66 -2.76 -27.89
CA SER A 163 45.78 -2.83 -28.82
C SER A 163 45.93 -4.29 -29.24
N ASN A 164 45.76 -4.58 -30.55
CA ASN A 164 46.12 -5.89 -31.11
C ASN A 164 47.63 -5.92 -31.37
N ARG A 165 48.31 -6.91 -30.78
CA ARG A 165 49.46 -7.59 -31.38
C ARG A 165 49.20 -9.08 -31.34
#